data_AF-A0A3A8Q3A0-F1
#
_entry.id   AF-A0A3A8Q3A0-F1
#
_cell.length_a   1.000
_cell.length_b   1.000
_cell.length_c   1.000
_cell.angle_alpha   90.00
_cell.angle_beta   90.00
_cell.angle_gamma   90.00
#
_symmetry.space_group_name_H-M   'P 1'
#
loop_
_entity.id
_entity.type
_entity.pdbx_description
1 polymer ?
#
loop_
_entity_poly.entity_id
_entity_poly.type
_entity_poly.pdbx_seq_one_letter_code
_entity_poly.pdbx_strand_id
1 'polypeptide(L)'
;MTPRPSARRGARPTPSSSPALRSSRMRPARCSCCPQFAQFANLHLSLLRDGVLFGSSWGWTADYLQQQQQLLTQTLKDSVSYVDTTYQNSFTPLDPGILNSPLKPPIPAVAPPPYLGSMDMGQTLFLWTNTYVRQMTRMALDFATLWPYFDPSAYPPPVSIQLKSEIYSDPIGTAQGWNGLPSAPTQPMSQLTVWGASNIFAEQATYPQGAGPNGATTTPRLGNATAGSSPPPLGGTFDVAANPITTVSVLVSGGEPVACFFTFPGCIRTRRRVPHEGRGAASEPQGLTGRRPSPRPRASSPSPSPAPGRCA
;
A
#
# COMPACT_ATOMS: atom_id res chain seq x y z
N MET A 1 76.69 1.46 -45.33
CA MET A 1 76.37 2.81 -45.86
C MET A 1 75.08 2.70 -46.67
N THR A 2 74.15 3.65 -46.51
CA THR A 2 72.72 3.68 -46.95
C THR A 2 71.76 2.77 -46.15
N PRO A 3 70.44 3.08 -46.06
CA PRO A 3 69.85 4.31 -45.50
C PRO A 3 68.68 4.04 -44.49
N ARG A 4 68.17 5.15 -43.90
CA ARG A 4 67.13 5.30 -42.85
C ARG A 4 65.89 4.39 -42.93
N PRO A 5 65.33 3.92 -41.79
CA PRO A 5 63.99 3.37 -41.74
C PRO A 5 62.90 4.42 -41.52
N SER A 6 61.84 4.25 -42.30
CA SER A 6 60.60 5.02 -42.39
C SER A 6 59.73 4.92 -41.14
N ALA A 7 59.04 6.02 -40.83
CA ALA A 7 58.08 6.18 -39.74
C ALA A 7 56.88 5.21 -39.88
N ARG A 8 56.69 4.34 -38.89
CA ARG A 8 55.48 3.50 -38.77
C ARG A 8 54.39 4.28 -38.04
N ARG A 9 53.32 4.57 -38.78
CA ARG A 9 52.05 5.15 -38.33
C ARG A 9 51.43 4.32 -37.19
N GLY A 10 50.90 5.03 -36.20
CA GLY A 10 50.18 4.49 -35.06
C GLY A 10 48.97 3.64 -35.48
N ALA A 11 48.88 2.47 -34.86
CA ALA A 11 47.72 1.59 -34.96
C ALA A 11 46.54 2.23 -34.21
N ARG A 12 45.42 2.37 -34.92
CA ARG A 12 44.12 2.81 -34.39
C ARG A 12 43.43 1.58 -33.80
N PRO A 13 43.08 1.54 -32.49
CA PRO A 13 42.38 0.41 -31.93
C PRO A 13 40.94 0.36 -32.47
N THR A 14 40.54 -0.83 -32.91
CA THR A 14 39.17 -1.16 -33.32
C THR A 14 38.24 -1.16 -32.10
N PRO A 15 36.99 -0.69 -32.23
CA PRO A 15 36.04 -0.79 -31.13
C PRO A 15 35.55 -2.24 -31.02
N SER A 16 36.00 -2.91 -29.96
CA SER A 16 35.45 -4.18 -29.48
C SER A 16 33.98 -3.99 -29.09
N SER A 17 33.09 -4.70 -29.77
CA SER A 17 31.70 -4.89 -29.39
C SER A 17 31.60 -5.74 -28.12
N SER A 18 31.46 -5.08 -26.96
CA SER A 18 31.06 -5.73 -25.70
C SER A 18 29.62 -5.34 -25.35
N PRO A 19 28.62 -6.24 -25.49
CA PRO A 19 27.25 -5.99 -25.09
C PRO A 19 27.04 -6.44 -23.64
N ALA A 20 27.58 -5.72 -22.66
CA ALA A 20 27.35 -6.07 -21.26
C ALA A 20 27.59 -4.89 -20.31
N LEU A 21 26.80 -3.82 -20.47
CA LEU A 21 26.51 -2.83 -19.42
C LEU A 21 25.33 -2.00 -19.88
N ARG A 22 24.18 -2.66 -20.08
CA ARG A 22 22.89 -1.97 -20.05
C ARG A 22 22.69 -1.55 -18.60
N SER A 23 23.10 -0.32 -18.31
CA SER A 23 22.78 0.39 -17.10
C SER A 23 21.30 0.17 -16.75
N SER A 24 21.05 -0.45 -15.60
CA SER A 24 19.78 -0.62 -14.91
C SER A 24 19.24 0.74 -14.41
N ARG A 25 19.27 1.76 -15.26
CA ARG A 25 18.62 3.04 -15.02
C ARG A 25 17.14 2.89 -15.36
N MET A 26 16.31 3.02 -14.34
CA MET A 26 14.89 3.41 -14.43
C MET A 26 14.73 4.41 -15.58
N ARG A 27 13.83 4.15 -16.55
CA ARG A 27 13.61 5.01 -17.74
C ARG A 27 12.63 6.14 -17.38
N PRO A 28 13.07 7.25 -16.77
CA PRO A 28 12.25 8.03 -15.85
C PRO A 28 11.05 8.70 -16.53
N ALA A 29 11.19 9.06 -17.81
CA ALA A 29 10.19 9.81 -18.56
C ALA A 29 8.89 9.02 -18.81
N ARG A 30 8.96 7.70 -19.03
CA ARG A 30 7.76 6.88 -19.27
C ARG A 30 7.10 6.44 -17.96
N CYS A 31 7.89 6.24 -16.89
CA CYS A 31 7.37 5.90 -15.57
C CYS A 31 6.59 7.06 -14.97
N SER A 32 7.13 8.28 -15.08
CA SER A 32 6.56 9.48 -14.46
C SER A 32 5.17 9.85 -15.00
N CYS A 33 4.89 9.56 -16.28
CA CYS A 33 3.63 9.90 -16.93
C CYS A 33 2.55 8.82 -16.81
N CYS A 34 2.90 7.60 -16.39
CA CYS A 34 1.96 6.48 -16.34
C CYS A 34 0.77 6.74 -15.39
N PRO A 35 0.96 7.32 -14.18
CA PRO A 35 -0.15 7.75 -13.34
C PRO A 35 -1.13 8.72 -14.02
N GLN A 36 -0.63 9.75 -14.72
CA GLN A 36 -1.48 10.73 -15.41
C GLN A 36 -2.20 10.10 -16.60
N PHE A 37 -1.51 9.22 -17.34
CA PHE A 37 -2.13 8.42 -18.39
C PHE A 37 -3.30 7.61 -17.83
N ALA A 38 -3.13 6.92 -16.71
CA ALA A 38 -4.19 6.12 -16.11
C ALA A 38 -5.41 6.95 -15.72
N GLN A 39 -5.21 8.17 -15.18
CA GLN A 39 -6.34 9.08 -14.91
C GLN A 39 -7.08 9.47 -16.20
N PHE A 40 -6.35 9.86 -17.24
CA PHE A 40 -6.96 10.23 -18.53
C PHE A 40 -7.68 9.05 -19.18
N ALA A 41 -7.05 7.88 -19.22
CA ALA A 41 -7.63 6.65 -19.75
C ALA A 41 -8.90 6.29 -18.99
N ASN A 42 -8.91 6.39 -17.66
CA ASN A 42 -10.09 6.11 -16.85
C ASN A 42 -11.28 7.02 -17.22
N LEU A 43 -11.03 8.32 -17.43
CA LEU A 43 -12.06 9.27 -17.89
C LEU A 43 -12.54 8.95 -19.30
N HIS A 44 -11.62 8.71 -20.23
CA HIS A 44 -11.94 8.40 -21.62
C HIS A 44 -12.76 7.11 -21.76
N LEU A 45 -12.34 6.05 -21.06
CA LEU A 45 -13.03 4.77 -21.05
C LEU A 45 -14.42 4.87 -20.41
N SER A 46 -14.57 5.68 -19.35
CA SER A 46 -15.89 5.95 -18.74
C SER A 46 -16.83 6.62 -19.74
N LEU A 47 -16.35 7.61 -20.50
CA LEU A 47 -17.15 8.31 -21.50
C LEU A 47 -17.56 7.39 -22.66
N LEU A 48 -16.63 6.55 -23.15
CA LEU A 48 -16.94 5.55 -24.18
C LEU A 48 -17.99 4.55 -23.70
N ARG A 49 -17.86 4.08 -22.45
CA ARG A 49 -18.85 3.20 -21.81
C ARG A 49 -20.23 3.83 -21.76
N ASP A 50 -20.33 5.10 -21.34
CA ASP A 50 -21.60 5.82 -21.31
C ASP A 50 -22.21 5.96 -22.71
N GLY A 51 -21.37 6.23 -23.71
CA GLY A 51 -21.79 6.23 -25.11
C GLY A 51 -22.40 4.91 -25.57
N VAL A 52 -21.80 3.78 -25.17
CA VAL A 52 -22.34 2.45 -25.48
C VAL A 52 -23.65 2.18 -24.74
N LEU A 53 -23.74 2.55 -23.46
CA LEU A 53 -24.92 2.27 -22.62
C LEU A 53 -26.13 3.15 -22.97
N PHE A 54 -25.88 4.43 -23.26
CA PHE A 54 -26.92 5.45 -23.34
C PHE A 54 -27.03 6.10 -24.72
N GLY A 55 -26.12 5.82 -25.64
CA GLY A 55 -26.09 6.46 -26.96
C GLY A 55 -27.38 6.31 -27.75
N SER A 56 -28.11 5.20 -27.59
CA SER A 56 -29.44 5.02 -28.21
C SER A 56 -30.44 6.09 -27.73
N SER A 57 -30.43 6.42 -26.43
CA SER A 57 -31.26 7.50 -25.87
C SER A 57 -30.82 8.89 -26.31
N TRP A 58 -29.55 9.04 -26.70
CA TRP A 58 -28.99 10.27 -27.27
C TRP A 58 -29.24 10.39 -28.78
N GLY A 59 -29.92 9.41 -29.39
CA GLY A 59 -30.26 9.40 -30.82
C GLY A 59 -29.21 8.78 -31.74
N TRP A 60 -28.25 8.01 -31.20
CA TRP A 60 -27.26 7.33 -32.02
C TRP A 60 -27.86 6.13 -32.76
N THR A 61 -27.36 5.87 -33.97
CA THR A 61 -27.76 4.71 -34.77
C THR A 61 -27.16 3.41 -34.22
N ALA A 62 -27.77 2.27 -34.55
CA ALA A 62 -27.25 0.96 -34.17
C ALA A 62 -25.81 0.73 -34.69
N ASP A 63 -25.52 1.13 -35.92
CA ASP A 63 -24.19 1.02 -36.52
C ASP A 63 -23.16 1.85 -35.75
N TYR A 64 -23.52 3.07 -35.33
CA TYR A 64 -22.62 3.91 -34.56
C TYR A 64 -22.37 3.33 -33.16
N LEU A 65 -23.41 2.80 -32.50
CA LEU A 65 -23.26 2.11 -31.22
C LEU A 65 -22.33 0.90 -31.33
N GLN A 66 -22.43 0.12 -32.41
CA GLN A 66 -21.52 -1.00 -32.66
C GLN A 66 -20.07 -0.54 -32.83
N GLN A 67 -19.85 0.56 -33.56
CA GLN A 67 -18.52 1.17 -33.69
C GLN A 67 -17.98 1.66 -32.34
N GLN A 68 -18.82 2.29 -31.51
CA GLN A 68 -18.41 2.73 -30.17
C GLN A 68 -18.06 1.55 -29.26
N GLN A 69 -18.80 0.44 -29.33
CA GLN A 69 -18.46 -0.78 -28.61
C GLN A 69 -17.10 -1.34 -29.04
N GLN A 70 -16.82 -1.39 -30.35
CA GLN A 70 -15.53 -1.83 -30.86
C GLN A 70 -14.39 -0.90 -30.40
N LEU A 71 -14.61 0.42 -30.46
CA LEU A 71 -13.65 1.41 -30.00
C LEU A 71 -13.37 1.27 -28.50
N LEU A 72 -14.41 1.08 -27.67
CA LEU A 72 -14.27 0.82 -26.24
C LEU A 72 -13.44 -0.44 -25.99
N THR A 73 -13.82 -1.58 -26.56
CA THR A 73 -13.12 -2.85 -26.32
C THR A 73 -11.66 -2.81 -26.78
N GLN A 74 -11.35 -2.10 -27.89
CA GLN A 74 -9.97 -1.91 -28.33
C GLN A 74 -9.19 -0.98 -27.41
N THR A 75 -9.76 0.18 -27.06
CA THR A 75 -9.12 1.16 -26.17
C THR A 75 -8.85 0.57 -24.78
N LEU A 76 -9.73 -0.30 -24.29
CA LEU A 76 -9.53 -1.06 -23.05
C LEU A 76 -8.27 -1.90 -23.11
N LYS A 77 -8.14 -2.75 -24.14
CA LYS A 77 -6.97 -3.63 -24.33
C LYS A 77 -5.68 -2.83 -24.44
N ASP A 78 -5.70 -1.76 -25.23
CA ASP A 78 -4.52 -0.92 -25.46
C ASP A 78 -4.09 -0.18 -24.19
N SER A 79 -5.06 0.33 -23.42
CA SER A 79 -4.79 1.05 -22.16
C SER A 79 -4.20 0.12 -21.10
N VAL A 80 -4.78 -1.07 -20.91
CA VAL A 80 -4.26 -2.09 -19.98
C VAL A 80 -2.84 -2.48 -20.39
N SER A 81 -2.65 -2.83 -21.68
CA SER A 81 -1.34 -3.22 -22.22
C SER A 81 -0.28 -2.13 -22.02
N TYR A 82 -0.64 -0.86 -22.24
CA TYR A 82 0.26 0.27 -22.04
C TYR A 82 0.69 0.39 -20.57
N VAL A 83 -0.26 0.32 -19.63
CA VAL A 83 0.03 0.43 -18.18
C VAL A 83 0.93 -0.73 -17.75
N ASP A 84 0.57 -1.97 -18.09
CA ASP A 84 1.34 -3.16 -17.72
C ASP A 84 2.76 -3.12 -18.29
N THR A 85 2.87 -2.85 -19.59
CA THR A 85 4.16 -2.76 -20.28
C THR A 85 5.03 -1.64 -19.70
N THR A 86 4.41 -0.50 -19.36
CA THR A 86 5.14 0.63 -18.77
C THR A 86 5.64 0.28 -17.37
N TYR A 87 4.80 -0.31 -16.52
CA TYR A 87 5.17 -0.77 -15.18
C TYR A 87 6.33 -1.77 -15.23
N GLN A 88 6.20 -2.85 -16.01
CA GLN A 88 7.22 -3.89 -16.14
C GLN A 88 8.56 -3.36 -16.67
N ASN A 89 8.53 -2.41 -17.61
CA ASN A 89 9.76 -1.85 -18.19
C ASN A 89 10.40 -0.75 -17.35
N SER A 90 9.69 -0.21 -16.36
CA SER A 90 10.17 0.93 -15.58
C SER A 90 10.82 0.55 -14.26
N PHE A 91 10.59 -0.68 -13.78
CA PHE A 91 11.09 -1.12 -12.51
C PHE A 91 11.58 -2.56 -12.56
N THR A 92 12.74 -2.77 -11.94
CA THR A 92 13.29 -4.09 -11.71
C THR A 92 13.50 -4.21 -10.21
N PRO A 93 12.78 -5.12 -9.52
CA PRO A 93 12.99 -5.34 -8.09
C PRO A 93 14.46 -5.64 -7.79
N LEU A 94 14.96 -5.16 -6.64
CA LEU A 94 16.30 -5.52 -6.19
C LEU A 94 16.31 -6.96 -5.71
N ASP A 95 17.35 -7.69 -6.08
CA ASP A 95 17.62 -9.03 -5.56
C ASP A 95 17.81 -8.97 -4.03
N PRO A 96 17.07 -9.77 -3.23
CA PRO A 96 17.31 -9.90 -1.79
C PRO A 96 18.77 -10.21 -1.41
N GLY A 97 19.51 -10.92 -2.26
CA GLY A 97 20.94 -11.23 -2.08
C GLY A 97 21.89 -10.04 -2.23
N ILE A 98 21.39 -8.85 -2.62
CA ILE A 98 22.20 -7.66 -2.84
C ILE A 98 23.01 -7.22 -1.62
N LEU A 99 22.51 -7.48 -0.41
CA LEU A 99 23.21 -7.17 0.84
C LEU A 99 24.47 -8.00 1.05
N ASN A 100 24.49 -9.22 0.51
CA ASN A 100 25.60 -10.17 0.63
C ASN A 100 26.54 -10.12 -0.58
N SER A 101 26.24 -9.27 -1.58
CA SER A 101 27.02 -9.20 -2.81
C SER A 101 28.33 -8.44 -2.60
N PRO A 102 29.49 -9.03 -2.97
CA PRO A 102 30.79 -8.36 -2.88
C PRO A 102 30.92 -7.17 -3.85
N LEU A 103 30.04 -7.07 -4.86
CA LEU A 103 30.04 -6.01 -5.87
C LEU A 103 29.06 -4.88 -5.58
N LYS A 104 28.53 -4.79 -4.34
CA LYS A 104 27.52 -3.84 -3.84
C LYS A 104 27.22 -2.70 -4.83
N PRO A 105 26.25 -2.86 -5.75
CA PRO A 105 25.97 -1.85 -6.75
C PRO A 105 25.53 -0.55 -6.06
N PRO A 106 25.64 0.62 -6.72
CA PRO A 106 25.21 1.89 -6.15
C PRO A 106 23.73 1.80 -5.73
N ILE A 107 23.50 1.82 -4.42
CA ILE A 107 22.14 1.72 -3.86
C ILE A 107 21.48 3.08 -4.09
N PRO A 108 20.24 3.13 -4.61
CA PRO A 108 19.54 4.37 -4.80
C PRO A 108 19.43 5.13 -3.47
N ALA A 109 19.79 6.41 -3.47
CA ALA A 109 19.55 7.26 -2.31
C ALA A 109 18.03 7.41 -2.13
N VAL A 110 17.53 7.08 -0.94
CA VAL A 110 16.13 7.27 -0.57
C VAL A 110 16.11 8.20 0.66
N ALA A 111 15.29 9.25 0.60
CA ALA A 111 15.11 10.12 1.75
C ALA A 111 14.38 9.35 2.86
N PRO A 112 14.86 9.38 4.11
CA PRO A 112 14.16 8.74 5.23
C PRO A 112 12.78 9.39 5.43
N PRO A 113 11.75 8.60 5.78
CA PRO A 113 10.51 9.16 6.26
C PRO A 113 10.76 10.01 7.52
N PRO A 114 9.98 11.07 7.78
CA PRO A 114 10.26 12.02 8.87
C PRO A 114 10.20 11.42 10.28
N TYR A 115 9.56 10.27 10.44
CA TYR A 115 9.46 9.52 11.69
C TYR A 115 10.55 8.45 11.84
N LEU A 116 11.37 8.25 10.81
CA LEU A 116 12.52 7.37 10.85
C LEU A 116 13.78 8.24 10.95
N GLY A 117 14.62 7.98 11.95
CA GLY A 117 15.89 8.70 12.12
C GLY A 117 16.89 8.29 11.05
N SER A 118 17.93 7.54 11.43
CA SER A 118 18.82 6.88 10.48
C SER A 118 18.18 5.60 9.94
N MET A 119 18.27 5.36 8.63
CA MET A 119 17.86 4.08 8.03
C MET A 119 19.04 3.13 7.94
N ASP A 120 18.83 1.87 8.31
CA ASP A 120 19.74 0.81 7.91
C ASP A 120 19.55 0.43 6.43
N MET A 121 20.40 -0.47 5.95
CA MET A 121 20.39 -0.86 4.55
C MET A 121 19.16 -1.69 4.17
N GLY A 122 18.68 -2.56 5.05
CA GLY A 122 17.48 -3.37 4.80
C GLY A 122 16.25 -2.48 4.62
N GLN A 123 16.12 -1.45 5.46
CA GLN A 123 15.07 -0.45 5.36
C GLN A 123 15.15 0.35 4.07
N THR A 124 16.35 0.76 3.67
CA THR A 124 16.55 1.52 2.42
C THR A 124 16.10 0.70 1.21
N LEU A 125 16.45 -0.59 1.15
CA LEU A 125 16.07 -1.49 0.06
C LEU A 125 14.57 -1.80 0.04
N PHE A 126 13.98 -2.03 1.22
CA PHE A 126 12.54 -2.18 1.36
C PHE A 126 11.81 -0.93 0.89
N LEU A 127 12.20 0.24 1.39
CA LEU A 127 11.54 1.51 1.08
C LEU A 127 11.65 1.83 -0.40
N TRP A 128 12.80 1.62 -1.03
CA TRP A 128 12.98 1.83 -2.47
C TRP A 128 12.02 0.97 -3.29
N THR A 129 12.00 -0.35 -3.03
CA THR A 129 11.16 -1.30 -3.76
C THR A 129 9.68 -1.02 -3.51
N ASN A 130 9.30 -0.94 -2.24
CA ASN A 130 7.92 -0.77 -1.81
C ASN A 130 7.33 0.55 -2.28
N THR A 131 8.09 1.65 -2.23
CA THR A 131 7.58 2.97 -2.64
C THR A 131 7.11 2.94 -4.09
N TYR A 132 7.93 2.39 -4.99
CA TYR A 132 7.57 2.28 -6.40
C TYR A 132 6.35 1.38 -6.59
N VAL A 133 6.37 0.15 -6.07
CA VAL A 133 5.28 -0.83 -6.21
C VAL A 133 3.97 -0.26 -5.67
N ARG A 134 3.99 0.32 -4.47
CA ARG A 134 2.81 0.91 -3.83
C ARG A 134 2.25 2.12 -4.59
N GLN A 135 3.10 3.02 -5.08
CA GLN A 135 2.64 4.19 -5.81
C GLN A 135 2.03 3.81 -7.15
N MET A 136 2.73 2.97 -7.93
CA MET A 136 2.23 2.52 -9.23
C MET A 136 0.95 1.68 -9.12
N THR A 137 0.85 0.83 -8.09
CA THR A 137 -0.36 0.05 -7.83
C THR A 137 -1.57 0.98 -7.66
N ARG A 138 -1.50 1.91 -6.71
CA ARG A 138 -2.61 2.83 -6.40
C ARG A 138 -2.95 3.79 -7.53
N MET A 139 -1.96 4.24 -8.29
CA MET A 139 -2.14 5.32 -9.25
C MET A 139 -2.41 4.84 -10.67
N ALA A 140 -2.09 3.58 -11.00
CA ALA A 140 -2.21 3.05 -12.35
C ALA A 140 -2.74 1.61 -12.41
N LEU A 141 -2.13 0.66 -11.69
CA LEU A 141 -2.48 -0.77 -11.84
C LEU A 141 -3.89 -1.09 -11.33
N ASP A 142 -4.33 -0.44 -10.23
CA ASP A 142 -5.68 -0.62 -9.72
C ASP A 142 -6.73 -0.12 -10.74
N PHE A 143 -6.45 0.97 -11.46
CA PHE A 143 -7.31 1.42 -12.57
C PHE A 143 -7.32 0.41 -13.71
N ALA A 144 -6.15 -0.04 -14.15
CA ALA A 144 -6.03 -1.03 -15.22
C ALA A 144 -6.75 -2.35 -14.90
N THR A 145 -6.75 -2.75 -13.62
CA THR A 145 -7.49 -3.92 -13.14
C THR A 145 -9.01 -3.74 -13.24
N LEU A 146 -9.52 -2.51 -13.11
CA LEU A 146 -10.94 -2.20 -13.17
C LEU A 146 -11.46 -2.00 -14.59
N TRP A 147 -10.63 -1.52 -15.52
CA TRP A 147 -11.05 -1.19 -16.88
C TRP A 147 -11.76 -2.31 -17.64
N PRO A 148 -11.36 -3.59 -17.58
CA PRO A 148 -12.09 -4.66 -18.26
C PRO A 148 -13.59 -4.72 -17.92
N TYR A 149 -13.97 -4.29 -16.72
CA TYR A 149 -15.37 -4.25 -16.28
C TYR A 149 -16.16 -3.07 -16.85
N PHE A 150 -15.52 -2.19 -17.63
CA PHE A 150 -16.20 -1.11 -18.32
C PHE A 150 -16.90 -1.59 -19.60
N ASP A 151 -16.57 -2.78 -20.10
CA ASP A 151 -17.26 -3.37 -21.26
C ASP A 151 -18.67 -3.85 -20.85
N PRO A 152 -19.74 -3.15 -21.26
CA PRO A 152 -21.09 -3.51 -20.83
C PRO A 152 -21.63 -4.76 -21.52
N SER A 153 -21.00 -5.21 -22.62
CA SER A 153 -21.36 -6.45 -23.30
C SER A 153 -20.90 -7.68 -22.52
N ALA A 154 -19.74 -7.57 -21.86
CA ALA A 154 -19.21 -8.60 -20.97
C ALA A 154 -19.74 -8.46 -19.53
N TYR A 155 -19.93 -7.22 -19.06
CA TYR A 155 -20.33 -6.88 -17.70
C TYR A 155 -21.51 -5.89 -17.67
N PRO A 156 -22.75 -6.36 -17.88
CA PRO A 156 -23.92 -5.50 -17.84
C PRO A 156 -24.13 -4.91 -16.43
N PRO A 157 -24.53 -3.62 -16.30
CA PRO A 157 -24.81 -3.01 -14.99
C PRO A 157 -25.95 -3.70 -14.21
N PRO A 158 -25.91 -3.69 -12.86
CA PRO A 158 -24.85 -3.18 -12.00
C PRO A 158 -23.67 -4.16 -11.87
N VAL A 159 -22.45 -3.61 -11.82
CA VAL A 159 -21.21 -4.40 -11.65
C VAL A 159 -20.63 -4.12 -10.27
N SER A 160 -20.32 -5.18 -9.51
CA SER A 160 -19.67 -5.09 -8.20
C SER A 160 -18.32 -5.80 -8.25
N ILE A 161 -17.25 -5.09 -7.89
CA ILE A 161 -15.86 -5.55 -8.02
C ILE A 161 -15.13 -5.25 -6.72
N GLN A 162 -14.24 -6.16 -6.33
CA GLN A 162 -13.32 -5.94 -5.22
C GLN A 162 -11.89 -5.97 -5.76
N LEU A 163 -11.13 -4.91 -5.46
CA LEU A 163 -9.69 -4.92 -5.69
C LEU A 163 -9.04 -5.84 -4.66
N LYS A 164 -8.17 -6.72 -5.16
CA LYS A 164 -7.43 -7.70 -4.34
C LYS A 164 -5.95 -7.32 -4.21
N SER A 165 -5.56 -6.15 -4.68
CA SER A 165 -4.19 -5.64 -4.61
C SER A 165 -3.75 -5.51 -3.15
N GLU A 166 -2.55 -6.00 -2.83
CA GLU A 166 -1.90 -5.79 -1.54
C GLU A 166 -0.72 -4.83 -1.71
N ILE A 167 -0.61 -3.86 -0.81
CA ILE A 167 0.45 -2.85 -0.77
C ILE A 167 0.91 -2.64 0.67
N TYR A 168 2.17 -2.28 0.87
CA TYR A 168 2.74 -2.18 2.22
C TYR A 168 3.01 -0.73 2.62
N SER A 169 2.83 -0.39 3.90
CA SER A 169 3.29 0.89 4.44
C SER A 169 4.82 0.99 4.35
N ASP A 170 5.35 2.19 4.62
CA ASP A 170 6.78 2.34 4.87
C ASP A 170 7.21 1.52 6.10
N PRO A 171 8.48 1.12 6.17
CA PRO A 171 8.98 0.34 7.29
C PRO A 171 9.01 1.20 8.57
N ILE A 172 8.85 0.55 9.72
CA ILE A 172 8.94 1.17 11.04
C ILE A 172 9.92 0.35 11.89
N GLY A 173 10.77 1.03 12.67
CA GLY A 173 11.75 0.38 13.55
C GLY A 173 13.15 0.32 12.93
N THR A 174 13.82 -0.81 13.08
CA THR A 174 15.11 -1.17 12.48
C THR A 174 14.98 -2.55 11.85
N ALA A 175 15.74 -2.83 10.80
CA ALA A 175 15.73 -4.09 10.08
C ALA A 175 17.09 -4.79 10.16
N GLN A 176 17.08 -6.09 10.42
CA GLN A 176 18.28 -6.94 10.42
C GLN A 176 18.55 -7.61 9.07
N GLY A 177 17.78 -7.28 8.02
CA GLY A 177 17.94 -7.84 6.68
C GLY A 177 16.90 -7.35 5.67
N TRP A 178 16.98 -7.87 4.45
CA TRP A 178 16.04 -7.63 3.35
C TRP A 178 15.76 -8.95 2.62
N ASN A 179 14.48 -9.33 2.58
CA ASN A 179 14.02 -10.61 1.98
C ASN A 179 13.14 -10.39 0.73
N GLY A 180 13.10 -9.18 0.18
CA GLY A 180 12.12 -8.84 -0.86
C GLY A 180 10.78 -8.40 -0.28
N LEU A 181 9.88 -7.96 -1.16
CA LEU A 181 8.47 -7.91 -0.83
C LEU A 181 7.90 -9.33 -0.84
N PRO A 182 7.05 -9.71 0.12
CA PRO A 182 6.37 -10.99 0.07
C PRO A 182 5.43 -11.06 -1.14
N SER A 183 5.11 -12.28 -1.58
CA SER A 183 4.00 -12.45 -2.52
C SER A 183 2.68 -12.16 -1.82
N ALA A 184 1.75 -11.54 -2.56
CA ALA A 184 0.45 -11.21 -2.01
C ALA A 184 -0.30 -12.48 -1.59
N PRO A 185 -0.98 -12.48 -0.42
CA PRO A 185 -1.86 -13.56 -0.03
C PRO A 185 -3.06 -13.61 -0.97
N THR A 186 -3.63 -14.79 -1.12
CA THR A 186 -4.83 -15.03 -1.95
C THR A 186 -6.13 -14.86 -1.15
N GLN A 187 -6.06 -14.83 0.17
CA GLN A 187 -7.18 -14.54 1.07
C GLN A 187 -6.73 -13.68 2.26
N PRO A 188 -7.64 -12.95 2.92
CA PRO A 188 -7.31 -12.16 4.10
C PRO A 188 -6.73 -13.01 5.25
N MET A 189 -5.89 -12.39 6.07
CA MET A 189 -5.41 -12.96 7.33
C MET A 189 -6.61 -13.30 8.23
N SER A 190 -6.58 -14.46 8.87
CA SER A 190 -7.60 -14.91 9.82
C SER A 190 -7.17 -14.68 11.27
N GLN A 191 -5.87 -14.70 11.56
CA GLN A 191 -5.37 -14.48 12.92
C GLN A 191 -4.01 -13.78 12.92
N LEU A 192 -3.81 -12.89 13.89
CA LEU A 192 -2.52 -12.28 14.20
C LEU A 192 -2.08 -12.68 15.61
N THR A 193 -0.88 -13.21 15.76
CA THR A 193 -0.25 -13.42 17.07
C THR A 193 0.93 -12.47 17.23
N VAL A 194 1.01 -11.81 18.38
CA VAL A 194 2.05 -10.87 18.77
C VAL A 194 2.71 -11.36 20.04
N TRP A 195 4.03 -11.40 20.06
CA TRP A 195 4.83 -11.70 21.25
C TRP A 195 5.54 -10.43 21.71
N GLY A 196 5.21 -9.96 22.90
CA GLY A 196 5.84 -8.81 23.51
C GLY A 196 6.47 -9.11 24.86
N ALA A 197 7.28 -8.16 25.34
CA ALA A 197 7.67 -8.01 26.74
C ALA A 197 8.06 -6.53 26.98
N SER A 198 9.35 -6.20 27.13
CA SER A 198 9.84 -4.82 27.13
C SER A 198 9.64 -4.10 25.79
N ASN A 199 9.49 -4.87 24.72
CA ASN A 199 9.33 -4.46 23.34
C ASN A 199 8.50 -5.52 22.59
N ILE A 200 8.15 -5.24 21.34
CA ILE A 200 7.54 -6.23 20.44
C ILE A 200 8.67 -7.11 19.87
N PHE A 201 8.67 -8.38 20.24
CA PHE A 201 9.70 -9.32 19.83
C PHE A 201 9.40 -10.01 18.51
N ALA A 202 8.14 -10.35 18.27
CA ALA A 202 7.74 -10.99 17.03
C ALA A 202 6.25 -10.86 16.75
N GLU A 203 5.90 -11.03 15.48
CA GLU A 203 4.54 -11.15 15.00
C GLU A 203 4.42 -12.37 14.08
N GLN A 204 3.22 -12.95 14.00
CA GLN A 204 2.94 -14.08 13.12
C GLN A 204 1.50 -13.97 12.60
N ALA A 205 1.35 -14.06 11.29
CA ALA A 205 0.07 -14.05 10.62
C ALA A 205 -0.35 -15.48 10.24
N THR A 206 -1.61 -15.80 10.45
CA THR A 206 -2.24 -17.03 9.96
C THR A 206 -3.34 -16.67 8.97
N TYR A 207 -3.43 -17.46 7.92
CA TYR A 207 -4.33 -17.35 6.79
C TYR A 207 -5.13 -18.64 6.64
N PRO A 208 -6.20 -18.63 5.83
CA PRO A 208 -6.80 -19.85 5.30
C PRO A 208 -5.73 -20.75 4.66
N GLN A 209 -6.00 -22.06 4.57
CA GLN A 209 -5.01 -23.05 4.14
C GLN A 209 -4.35 -22.68 2.81
N GLY A 210 -3.03 -22.51 2.83
CA GLY A 210 -2.24 -22.17 1.64
C GLY A 210 -2.47 -20.76 1.08
N ALA A 211 -3.22 -19.91 1.77
CA ALA A 211 -3.65 -18.63 1.24
C ALA A 211 -2.74 -17.46 1.59
N GLY A 212 -1.80 -17.64 2.52
CA GLY A 212 -0.84 -16.60 2.89
C GLY A 212 0.30 -16.44 1.88
N PRO A 213 1.21 -15.49 2.15
CA PRO A 213 2.38 -15.26 1.31
C PRO A 213 3.16 -16.54 1.04
N ASN A 214 3.57 -16.73 -0.21
CA ASN A 214 4.29 -17.90 -0.72
C ASN A 214 3.56 -19.24 -0.48
N GLY A 215 2.23 -19.20 -0.38
CA GLY A 215 1.41 -20.38 -0.10
C GLY A 215 1.43 -20.84 1.35
N ALA A 216 1.87 -19.99 2.29
CA ALA A 216 1.92 -20.33 3.70
C ALA A 216 0.53 -20.25 4.34
N THR A 217 0.15 -21.24 5.16
CA THR A 217 -1.00 -21.11 6.05
C THR A 217 -0.67 -20.19 7.23
N THR A 218 0.55 -20.32 7.77
CA THR A 218 1.03 -19.49 8.85
C THR A 218 2.42 -19.00 8.46
N THR A 219 2.66 -17.70 8.57
CA THR A 219 3.98 -17.14 8.29
C THR A 219 5.00 -17.68 9.28
N PRO A 220 6.30 -17.65 8.97
CA PRO A 220 7.31 -17.71 10.01
C PRO A 220 7.03 -16.66 11.08
N ARG A 221 7.50 -16.92 12.30
CA ARG A 221 7.50 -15.92 13.36
C ARG A 221 8.45 -14.78 12.95
N LEU A 222 7.89 -13.63 12.58
CA LEU A 222 8.61 -12.47 12.06
C LEU A 222 9.19 -11.68 13.23
N GLY A 223 10.49 -11.87 13.49
CA GLY A 223 11.21 -11.28 14.61
C GLY A 223 12.03 -12.32 15.36
N ASN A 224 12.14 -12.18 16.67
CA ASN A 224 12.86 -13.13 17.50
C ASN A 224 12.04 -14.42 17.73
N ALA A 225 12.58 -15.56 17.30
CA ALA A 225 11.89 -16.84 17.35
C ALA A 225 11.66 -17.39 18.77
N THR A 226 12.42 -16.92 19.77
CA THR A 226 12.45 -17.49 21.13
C THR A 226 12.11 -16.50 22.24
N ALA A 227 12.11 -15.20 21.97
CA ALA A 227 11.89 -14.16 22.99
C ALA A 227 10.44 -13.64 23.03
N GLY A 228 10.00 -13.11 24.17
CA GLY A 228 8.67 -12.52 24.33
C GLY A 228 7.55 -13.53 24.63
N SER A 229 6.40 -13.01 25.06
CA SER A 229 5.22 -13.76 25.51
C SER A 229 4.02 -13.40 24.64
N SER A 230 3.29 -14.40 24.14
CA SER A 230 2.02 -14.20 23.41
C SER A 230 0.78 -14.09 24.31
N PRO A 231 0.76 -14.59 25.56
CA PRO A 231 -0.31 -14.26 26.48
C PRO A 231 -0.36 -12.76 26.85
N PRO A 232 -1.57 -12.19 27.04
CA PRO A 232 -1.75 -10.91 27.70
C PRO A 232 -1.13 -10.89 29.11
N PRO A 233 -0.66 -9.73 29.61
CA PRO A 233 -0.77 -8.41 29.00
C PRO A 233 0.38 -8.08 28.03
N LEU A 234 1.37 -8.97 27.87
CA LEU A 234 2.59 -8.66 27.11
C LEU A 234 2.43 -8.89 25.61
N GLY A 235 1.63 -9.87 25.21
CA GLY A 235 1.29 -10.14 23.81
C GLY A 235 -0.21 -10.38 23.62
N GLY A 236 -0.56 -10.94 22.48
CA GLY A 236 -1.93 -11.37 22.22
C GLY A 236 -2.06 -12.20 20.95
N THR A 237 -3.13 -13.00 20.91
CA THR A 237 -3.61 -13.66 19.69
C THR A 237 -4.99 -13.10 19.37
N PHE A 238 -5.13 -12.55 18.18
CA PHE A 238 -6.32 -11.83 17.73
C PHE A 238 -6.94 -12.58 16.55
N ASP A 239 -8.20 -12.97 16.69
CA ASP A 239 -9.01 -13.38 15.53
C ASP A 239 -9.40 -12.13 14.75
N VAL A 240 -8.94 -12.04 13.50
CA VAL A 240 -9.15 -10.89 12.62
C VAL A 240 -9.96 -11.27 11.38
N ALA A 241 -10.47 -12.51 11.30
CA ALA A 241 -11.19 -13.00 10.13
C ALA A 241 -12.50 -12.23 9.91
N ALA A 242 -13.25 -12.00 10.99
CA ALA A 242 -14.54 -11.30 10.96
C ALA A 242 -14.44 -9.80 11.32
N ASN A 243 -13.32 -9.38 11.92
CA ASN A 243 -13.11 -8.01 12.36
C ASN A 243 -11.69 -7.57 11.98
N PRO A 244 -11.49 -7.11 10.73
CA PRO A 244 -10.15 -6.82 10.20
C PRO A 244 -9.53 -5.61 10.89
N ILE A 245 -8.20 -5.56 10.93
CA ILE A 245 -7.46 -4.40 11.43
C ILE A 245 -7.60 -3.26 10.41
N THR A 246 -8.07 -2.09 10.86
CA THR A 246 -8.21 -0.88 10.02
C THR A 246 -7.04 0.09 10.17
N THR A 247 -6.35 0.06 11.31
CA THR A 247 -5.18 0.91 11.56
C THR A 247 -4.24 0.24 12.55
N VAL A 248 -2.94 0.36 12.29
CA VAL A 248 -1.88 0.02 13.23
C VAL A 248 -1.16 1.31 13.62
N SER A 249 -1.01 1.58 14.91
CA SER A 249 -0.10 2.61 15.41
C SER A 249 1.06 1.92 16.12
N VAL A 250 2.29 2.28 15.79
CA VAL A 250 3.49 1.70 16.41
C VAL A 250 4.22 2.77 17.19
N LEU A 251 4.55 2.47 18.45
CA LEU A 251 5.46 3.27 19.26
C LEU A 251 6.87 2.70 19.11
N VAL A 252 7.83 3.56 18.79
CA VAL A 252 9.24 3.18 18.61
C VAL A 252 10.10 3.89 19.65
N SER A 253 11.02 3.16 20.27
CA SER A 253 12.05 3.69 21.16
C SER A 253 13.39 3.05 20.81
N GLY A 254 14.45 3.85 20.70
CA GLY A 254 15.78 3.34 20.35
C GLY A 254 15.86 2.63 18.98
N GLY A 255 14.91 2.86 18.07
CA GLY A 255 14.81 2.14 16.79
C GLY A 255 14.06 0.81 16.86
N GLU A 256 13.52 0.43 18.02
CA GLU A 256 12.76 -0.82 18.19
C GLU A 256 11.28 -0.53 18.44
N PRO A 257 10.34 -1.31 17.86
CA PRO A 257 8.93 -1.23 18.21
C PRO A 257 8.72 -1.66 19.66
N VAL A 258 8.27 -0.73 20.51
CA VAL A 258 7.99 -1.01 21.93
C VAL A 258 6.51 -1.27 22.21
N ALA A 259 5.62 -0.83 21.33
CA ALA A 259 4.19 -1.14 21.40
C ALA A 259 3.53 -1.07 20.01
N CYS A 260 2.56 -1.95 19.77
CA CYS A 260 1.67 -1.92 18.61
C CYS A 260 0.22 -1.77 19.09
N PHE A 261 -0.52 -0.83 18.50
CA PHE A 261 -1.93 -0.59 18.79
C PHE A 261 -2.75 -0.90 17.55
N PHE A 262 -3.59 -1.93 17.64
CA PHE A 262 -4.48 -2.35 16.56
C PHE A 262 -5.86 -1.70 16.74
N THR A 263 -6.38 -1.11 15.67
CA THR A 263 -7.73 -0.54 15.63
C THR A 263 -8.59 -1.40 14.73
N PHE A 264 -9.83 -1.64 15.17
CA PHE A 264 -10.84 -2.45 14.46
C PHE A 264 -12.05 -1.59 14.09
N PRO A 265 -12.86 -1.99 13.09
CA PRO A 265 -14.13 -1.36 12.77
C PRO A 265 -14.99 -1.12 14.02
N GLY A 266 -15.54 0.08 14.16
CA GLY A 266 -16.38 0.47 15.30
C GLY A 266 -15.63 0.97 16.54
N CYS A 267 -14.30 0.89 16.59
CA CYS A 267 -13.53 1.48 17.69
C CYS A 267 -13.38 3.01 17.53
N ILE A 268 -14.16 3.80 18.27
CA ILE A 268 -13.95 5.25 18.39
C ILE A 268 -12.84 5.50 19.43
N ARG A 269 -11.67 5.98 19.00
CA ARG A 269 -10.66 6.54 19.92
C ARG A 269 -11.20 7.86 20.50
N THR A 270 -11.92 7.80 21.63
CA THR A 270 -12.12 9.01 22.43
C THR A 270 -10.78 9.38 23.06
N ARG A 271 -10.10 10.40 22.52
CA ARG A 271 -9.03 11.07 23.27
C ARG A 271 -9.69 11.71 24.50
N ARG A 272 -9.67 11.03 25.64
CA ARG A 272 -9.89 11.71 26.92
C ARG A 272 -8.73 12.68 27.09
N ARG A 273 -8.96 13.98 26.86
CA ARG A 273 -8.17 15.00 27.54
C ARG A 273 -8.38 14.73 29.02
N VAL A 274 -7.31 14.30 29.71
CA VAL A 274 -7.28 14.35 31.17
C VAL A 274 -7.42 15.83 31.52
N PRO A 275 -8.49 16.26 32.24
CA PRO A 275 -8.57 17.63 32.70
C PRO A 275 -7.41 17.86 33.65
N HIS A 276 -6.65 18.91 33.41
CA HIS A 276 -5.67 19.41 34.37
C HIS A 276 -6.46 19.87 35.61
N GLU A 277 -6.51 19.05 36.65
CA GLU A 277 -6.91 19.51 37.98
C GLU A 277 -5.79 20.35 38.57
N GLY A 278 -6.16 21.53 39.06
CA GLY A 278 -5.32 22.34 39.93
C GLY A 278 -4.96 23.72 39.39
N ARG A 279 -5.88 24.68 39.56
CA ARG A 279 -5.68 25.88 40.40
C ARG A 279 -6.78 26.92 40.15
N GLY A 280 -7.32 27.45 41.24
CA GLY A 280 -7.90 28.79 41.28
C GLY A 280 -9.42 28.83 41.42
N ALA A 281 -9.89 28.67 42.65
CA ALA A 281 -11.21 29.14 43.07
C ALA A 281 -11.29 30.67 42.91
N ALA A 282 -12.38 31.15 42.31
CA ALA A 282 -12.85 32.53 42.47
C ALA A 282 -14.35 32.62 42.14
N SER A 283 -15.16 32.61 43.21
CA SER A 283 -16.40 33.37 43.44
C SER A 283 -17.33 33.68 42.25
N GLU A 284 -18.48 33.01 42.26
CA GLU A 284 -19.77 33.51 41.74
C GLU A 284 -20.32 34.63 42.65
N PRO A 285 -21.11 35.57 42.10
CA PRO A 285 -22.25 36.11 42.82
C PRO A 285 -23.57 35.83 42.10
N GLN A 286 -24.55 35.42 42.90
CA GLN A 286 -25.93 35.10 42.52
C GLN A 286 -26.78 36.35 42.23
N GLY A 287 -27.81 36.15 41.39
CA GLY A 287 -28.99 37.00 41.23
C GLY A 287 -29.29 37.27 39.75
N LEU A 288 -30.50 37.17 39.19
CA LEU A 288 -31.86 37.11 39.70
C LEU A 288 -32.79 36.55 38.58
N THR A 289 -33.77 35.74 38.98
CA THR A 289 -35.15 35.65 38.47
C THR A 289 -35.46 35.48 36.97
N GLY A 290 -36.26 34.45 36.67
CA GLY A 290 -37.43 34.66 35.79
C GLY A 290 -37.81 33.56 34.80
N ARG A 291 -38.91 32.88 35.12
CA ARG A 291 -39.91 32.26 34.22
C ARG A 291 -39.60 30.92 33.53
N ARG A 292 -40.26 29.89 34.07
CA ARG A 292 -40.66 28.64 33.39
C ARG A 292 -41.71 28.90 32.30
N PRO A 293 -41.80 27.99 31.32
CA PRO A 293 -43.10 27.39 30.98
C PRO A 293 -43.10 25.85 31.05
N SER A 294 -44.30 25.33 31.34
CA SER A 294 -44.73 23.96 31.61
C SER A 294 -44.74 23.03 30.37
N PRO A 295 -45.03 21.71 30.52
CA PRO A 295 -44.36 20.63 29.80
C PRO A 295 -45.09 20.14 28.54
N ARG A 296 -44.34 19.53 27.61
CA ARG A 296 -44.86 18.67 26.53
C ARG A 296 -44.54 17.19 26.81
N PRO A 297 -45.35 16.24 26.29
CA PRO A 297 -45.51 14.91 26.86
C PRO A 297 -44.39 13.93 26.49
N ARG A 298 -44.24 12.93 27.36
CA ARG A 298 -43.32 11.78 27.29
C ARG A 298 -43.48 11.01 25.97
N ALA A 299 -42.38 10.90 25.22
CA ALA A 299 -42.16 9.81 24.29
C ALA A 299 -41.34 8.72 25.01
N SER A 300 -41.81 7.49 24.89
CA SER A 300 -41.24 6.24 25.40
C SER A 300 -39.78 6.03 25.02
N SER A 301 -38.94 5.77 26.03
CA SER A 301 -37.54 5.37 25.88
C SER A 301 -37.45 3.91 25.40
N PRO A 302 -36.66 3.59 24.36
CA PRO A 302 -36.24 2.22 24.10
C PRO A 302 -35.10 1.80 25.04
N SER A 303 -35.12 0.53 25.44
CA SER A 303 -34.13 -0.15 26.28
C SER A 303 -32.68 0.05 25.80
N PRO A 304 -31.69 0.05 26.71
CA PRO A 304 -30.30 0.34 26.36
C PRO A 304 -29.67 -0.80 25.55
N SER A 305 -29.15 -0.45 24.38
CA SER A 305 -28.20 -1.27 23.61
C SER A 305 -26.92 -1.56 24.42
N PRO A 306 -26.25 -2.70 24.16
CA PRO A 306 -25.10 -3.14 24.94
C PRO A 306 -23.92 -2.16 24.79
N ALA A 307 -23.22 -1.93 25.90
CA ALA A 307 -22.05 -1.06 25.96
C ALA A 307 -20.97 -1.51 24.97
N PRO A 308 -20.27 -0.58 24.29
CA PRO A 308 -19.15 -0.92 23.42
C PRO A 308 -18.02 -1.56 24.24
N GLY A 309 -17.56 -2.72 23.77
CA GLY A 309 -16.45 -3.46 24.34
C GLY A 309 -15.19 -2.58 24.46
N ARG A 310 -14.48 -2.71 25.57
CA ARG A 310 -13.23 -2.00 25.79
C ARG A 310 -12.20 -2.44 24.75
N CYS A 311 -11.51 -1.46 24.17
CA CYS A 311 -10.33 -1.71 23.35
C CYS A 311 -9.23 -2.33 24.23
N ALA A 312 -8.56 -3.36 23.72
CA ALA A 312 -7.32 -3.92 24.26
C ALA A 312 -6.12 -3.18 23.65
#